data_AF-A0A353LZ78-F1
#
_entry.id   AF-A0A353LZ78-F1
#
_cell.length_a   1.000
_cell.length_b   1.000
_cell.length_c   1.000
_cell.angle_alpha   90.00
_cell.angle_beta   90.00
_cell.angle_gamma   90.00
#
_symmetry.space_group_name_H-M   'P 1'
#
loop_
_entity.id
_entity.type
_entity.pdbx_description
1 polymer ?
#
loop_
_entity_poly.entity_id
_entity_poly.type
_entity_poly.pdbx_seq_one_letter_code
_entity_poly.pdbx_strand_id
1 'polypeptide(L)'
;MNFGFRYHVASLMAVLFSLILGILIGGALLTDHTLVDEQAALIDELEERVGDVQANLALAKEELDLSNFAWDQLLAVISKDSLSEQTIVLVDVDEAAHSSLIALLQSTGADVKEVNAVHLADITPSADHVYVVPLTDGDLPQALQQTIYALSTAGANLSFIWDTARGPSLGGLPESFLVDNIDTAWGKMAFILGLTRGSHGHYGSQKQALGLFP
;
A
#
# COMPACT_ATOMS: atom_id res chain seq x y z
N MET A 1 65.81 -18.10 -63.32
CA MET A 1 65.49 -17.27 -62.12
C MET A 1 64.59 -18.12 -61.23
N ASN A 2 65.11 -18.63 -60.10
CA ASN A 2 64.45 -19.66 -59.27
C ASN A 2 63.21 -19.11 -58.55
N PHE A 3 62.06 -19.13 -59.21
CA PHE A 3 60.78 -18.67 -58.66
C PHE A 3 60.35 -19.47 -57.41
N GLY A 4 60.76 -20.74 -57.28
CA GLY A 4 60.41 -21.59 -56.14
C GLY A 4 61.01 -21.15 -54.80
N PHE A 5 62.27 -20.69 -54.76
CA PHE A 5 62.93 -20.31 -53.49
C PHE A 5 62.29 -19.05 -52.89
N ARG A 6 62.00 -18.04 -53.72
CA ARG A 6 61.32 -16.81 -53.27
C ARG A 6 59.91 -17.10 -52.76
N TYR A 7 59.22 -18.07 -53.35
CA TYR A 7 57.88 -18.46 -52.94
C TYR A 7 57.88 -19.24 -51.61
N HIS A 8 58.83 -20.16 -51.42
CA HIS A 8 59.01 -20.88 -50.14
C HIS A 8 59.42 -19.95 -49.00
N VAL A 9 60.31 -18.99 -49.24
CA VAL A 9 60.68 -17.98 -48.23
C VAL A 9 59.48 -17.09 -47.89
N ALA A 10 58.68 -16.68 -48.89
CA ALA A 10 57.47 -15.90 -48.66
C ALA A 10 56.42 -16.66 -47.83
N SER A 11 56.20 -17.96 -48.09
CA SER A 11 55.26 -18.76 -47.29
C SER A 11 55.77 -18.99 -45.87
N LEU A 12 57.07 -19.23 -45.69
CA LEU A 12 57.67 -19.39 -44.36
C LEU A 12 57.52 -18.10 -43.53
N MET A 13 57.77 -16.95 -44.15
CA MET A 13 57.57 -15.63 -43.52
C MET A 13 56.10 -15.41 -43.14
N ALA A 14 55.16 -15.75 -44.03
CA ALA A 14 53.72 -15.61 -43.74
C ALA A 14 53.28 -16.46 -42.54
N VAL A 15 53.76 -17.70 -42.44
CA VAL A 15 53.47 -18.58 -41.29
C VAL A 15 54.08 -18.03 -40.01
N LEU A 16 55.34 -17.56 -40.05
CA LEU A 16 56.00 -16.97 -38.88
C LEU A 16 55.30 -15.69 -38.41
N PHE A 17 54.88 -14.83 -39.34
CA PHE A 17 54.11 -13.62 -39.02
C PHE A 17 52.76 -13.95 -38.41
N SER A 18 52.06 -14.97 -38.92
CA SER A 18 50.81 -15.45 -38.32
C SER A 18 51.02 -15.97 -36.89
N LEU A 19 52.14 -16.65 -36.62
CA LEU A 19 52.47 -17.15 -35.29
C LEU A 19 52.80 -16.01 -34.33
N ILE A 20 53.66 -15.08 -34.75
CA ILE A 20 54.02 -13.90 -33.95
C ILE A 20 52.78 -13.06 -33.66
N LEU A 21 51.93 -12.83 -34.66
CA LEU A 21 50.68 -12.09 -34.48
C LEU A 21 49.72 -12.81 -33.55
N GLY A 22 49.61 -14.14 -33.66
CA GLY A 22 48.82 -14.96 -32.74
C GLY A 22 49.30 -14.89 -31.29
N ILE A 23 50.62 -14.92 -31.06
CA ILE A 23 51.22 -14.79 -29.72
C ILE A 23 51.07 -13.36 -29.19
N LEU A 24 51.21 -12.34 -30.04
CA LEU A 24 51.07 -10.94 -29.64
C LEU A 24 49.62 -10.62 -29.24
N ILE A 25 48.65 -11.09 -30.03
CA ILE A 25 47.21 -10.95 -29.72
C ILE A 25 46.85 -11.78 -28.48
N GLY A 26 47.32 -13.03 -28.40
CA GLY A 26 47.07 -13.91 -27.25
C GLY A 26 47.70 -13.39 -25.95
N GLY A 27 48.88 -12.78 -26.02
CA GLY A 27 49.57 -12.19 -24.88
C GLY A 27 48.92 -10.90 -24.37
N ALA A 28 48.33 -10.08 -25.26
CA ALA A 28 47.62 -8.86 -24.88
C ALA A 28 46.25 -9.13 -24.23
N LEU A 29 45.59 -10.24 -24.59
CA LEU A 29 44.35 -10.69 -23.94
C LEU A 29 44.58 -11.27 -22.53
N LEU A 30 45.81 -11.70 -22.21
CA LEU A 30 46.14 -12.27 -20.90
C LEU A 30 46.23 -11.21 -19.78
N THR A 31 46.05 -9.93 -20.09
CA THR A 31 45.98 -8.83 -19.11
C THR A 31 44.63 -8.74 -18.37
N ASP A 32 43.72 -9.71 -18.60
CA ASP A 32 42.34 -9.80 -18.09
C ASP A 32 42.19 -9.83 -16.55
N HIS A 33 43.30 -9.94 -15.81
CA HIS A 33 43.27 -9.98 -14.34
C HIS A 33 42.70 -8.68 -13.74
N THR A 34 43.02 -7.51 -14.31
CA THR A 34 42.56 -6.22 -13.77
C THR A 34 41.05 -6.03 -13.93
N LEU A 35 40.46 -6.56 -15.01
CA LEU A 35 39.02 -6.46 -15.25
C LEU A 35 38.23 -7.38 -14.32
N VAL A 36 38.74 -8.58 -14.04
CA VAL A 36 38.12 -9.51 -13.08
C VAL A 36 38.22 -8.96 -11.66
N ASP A 37 39.34 -8.33 -11.29
CA ASP A 37 39.51 -7.70 -9.98
C ASP A 37 38.55 -6.50 -9.79
N GLU A 38 38.35 -5.69 -10.83
CA GLU A 38 37.36 -4.59 -10.80
C GLU A 38 35.92 -5.12 -10.67
N GLN A 39 35.58 -6.20 -11.39
CA GLN A 39 34.27 -6.83 -11.26
C GLN A 39 34.04 -7.43 -9.88
N ALA A 40 35.05 -8.09 -9.30
CA ALA A 40 35.00 -8.61 -7.94
C ALA A 40 34.75 -7.49 -6.92
N ALA A 41 35.48 -6.36 -7.03
CA ALA A 41 35.28 -5.22 -6.14
C ALA A 41 33.88 -4.60 -6.26
N LEU A 42 33.31 -4.52 -7.47
CA LEU A 42 31.94 -4.06 -7.69
C LEU A 42 30.90 -5.03 -7.11
N ILE A 43 31.13 -6.34 -7.21
CA ILE A 43 30.26 -7.35 -6.63
C ILE A 43 30.28 -7.22 -5.10
N ASP A 44 31.46 -7.12 -4.49
CA ASP A 44 31.60 -6.94 -3.04
C ASP A 44 30.86 -5.67 -2.56
N GLU A 45 30.99 -4.54 -3.28
CA GLU A 45 30.26 -3.31 -2.95
C GLU A 45 28.73 -3.47 -3.09
N LEU A 46 28.26 -4.19 -4.11
CA LEU A 46 26.84 -4.47 -4.28
C LEU A 46 26.30 -5.36 -3.17
N GLU A 47 27.05 -6.38 -2.76
CA GLU A 47 26.69 -7.27 -1.65
C GLU A 47 26.61 -6.49 -0.33
N GLU A 48 27.57 -5.61 -0.06
CA GLU A 48 27.56 -4.71 1.10
C GLU A 48 26.34 -3.79 1.08
N ARG A 49 26.09 -3.10 -0.04
CA ARG A 49 24.92 -2.21 -0.19
C ARG A 49 23.59 -2.95 -0.03
N VAL A 50 23.48 -4.18 -0.54
CA VAL A 50 22.28 -5.00 -0.35
C VAL A 50 22.12 -5.36 1.12
N GLY A 51 23.20 -5.75 1.79
CA GLY A 51 23.21 -6.02 3.23
C GLY A 51 22.75 -4.80 4.04
N ASP A 52 23.30 -3.63 3.76
CA ASP A 52 22.94 -2.37 4.42
C ASP A 52 21.47 -2.00 4.21
N VAL A 53 20.97 -2.12 2.98
CA VAL A 53 19.56 -1.84 2.66
C VAL A 53 18.64 -2.80 3.40
N GLN A 54 18.99 -4.09 3.48
CA GLN A 54 18.20 -5.08 4.22
C GLN A 54 18.20 -4.80 5.73
N ALA A 55 19.35 -4.43 6.31
CA ALA A 55 19.45 -4.07 7.72
C ALA A 55 18.63 -2.81 8.04
N ASN A 56 18.75 -1.76 7.23
CA ASN A 56 17.98 -0.53 7.37
C ASN A 56 16.47 -0.78 7.22
N LEU A 57 16.07 -1.65 6.29
CA LEU A 57 14.66 -2.04 6.14
C LEU A 57 14.15 -2.79 7.37
N ALA A 58 14.95 -3.66 7.98
CA ALA A 58 14.58 -4.37 9.19
C ALA A 58 14.37 -3.41 10.36
N LEU A 59 15.30 -2.47 10.56
CA LEU A 59 15.19 -1.42 11.58
C LEU A 59 13.96 -0.54 11.37
N ALA A 60 13.73 -0.08 10.14
CA ALA A 60 12.58 0.76 9.82
C ALA A 60 11.24 0.04 10.05
N LYS A 61 11.18 -1.28 9.76
CA LYS A 61 10.00 -2.10 10.04
C LYS A 61 9.76 -2.24 11.55
N GLU A 62 10.80 -2.50 12.33
CA GLU A 62 10.68 -2.59 13.79
C GLU A 62 10.20 -1.28 14.41
N GLU A 63 10.72 -0.14 13.95
CA GLU A 63 10.27 1.18 14.40
C GLU A 63 8.81 1.46 14.02
N LEU A 64 8.39 1.06 12.81
CA LEU A 64 7.01 1.17 12.36
C LEU A 64 6.07 0.29 13.21
N ASP A 65 6.46 -0.94 13.52
CA ASP A 65 5.68 -1.86 14.33
C ASP A 65 5.50 -1.34 15.77
N LEU A 66 6.58 -0.81 16.37
CA LEU A 66 6.53 -0.16 17.68
C LEU A 66 5.63 1.10 17.67
N SER A 67 5.75 1.92 16.63
CA SER A 67 4.91 3.11 16.45
C SER A 67 3.44 2.74 16.34
N ASN A 68 3.09 1.79 15.46
CA ASN A 68 1.71 1.31 15.30
C ASN A 68 1.15 0.75 16.60
N PHE A 69 1.93 -0.04 17.33
CA PHE A 69 1.52 -0.57 18.63
C PHE A 69 1.27 0.54 19.67
N ALA A 70 2.12 1.56 19.73
CA ALA A 70 1.93 2.70 20.61
C ALA A 70 0.65 3.49 20.24
N TRP A 71 0.39 3.67 18.93
CA TRP A 71 -0.82 4.32 18.44
C TRP A 71 -2.08 3.53 18.78
N ASP A 72 -2.08 2.20 18.60
CA ASP A 72 -3.22 1.35 18.94
C ASP A 72 -3.54 1.41 20.44
N GLN A 73 -2.51 1.41 21.31
CA GLN A 73 -2.71 1.57 22.74
C GLN A 73 -3.25 2.97 23.10
N LEU A 74 -2.71 4.02 22.49
CA LEU A 74 -3.21 5.38 22.70
C LEU A 74 -4.67 5.48 22.28
N LEU A 75 -4.99 4.95 21.09
CA LEU A 75 -6.34 4.94 20.53
C LEU A 75 -7.31 4.27 21.50
N ALA A 76 -6.99 3.07 21.98
CA ALA A 76 -7.84 2.34 22.92
C ALA A 76 -8.10 3.10 24.23
N VAL A 77 -7.14 3.90 24.70
CA VAL A 77 -7.30 4.72 25.91
C VAL A 77 -8.18 5.95 25.65
N ILE A 78 -8.01 6.63 24.51
CA ILE A 78 -8.74 7.86 24.20
C ILE A 78 -10.15 7.60 23.66
N SER A 79 -10.38 6.44 23.04
CA SER A 79 -11.67 6.08 22.43
C SER A 79 -12.57 5.28 23.37
N LYS A 80 -12.07 4.93 24.55
CA LYS A 80 -12.84 4.15 25.52
C LYS A 80 -14.12 4.89 25.89
N ASP A 81 -15.25 4.20 25.75
CA ASP A 81 -16.60 4.70 26.01
C ASP A 81 -17.00 5.94 25.19
N SER A 82 -16.25 6.27 24.12
CA SER A 82 -16.49 7.49 23.34
C SER A 82 -17.71 7.36 22.42
N LEU A 83 -18.11 6.14 22.06
CA LEU A 83 -19.24 5.87 21.16
C LEU A 83 -20.38 5.13 21.87
N SER A 84 -20.46 5.17 23.19
CA SER A 84 -21.41 4.37 23.99
C SER A 84 -22.89 4.62 23.72
N GLU A 85 -23.25 5.78 23.16
CA GLU A 85 -24.62 6.14 22.82
C GLU A 85 -24.94 5.97 21.33
N GLN A 86 -23.97 5.56 20.51
CA GLN A 86 -24.15 5.43 19.07
C GLN A 86 -24.33 3.96 18.67
N THR A 87 -25.33 3.70 17.82
CA THR A 87 -25.47 2.41 17.13
C THR A 87 -24.81 2.52 15.77
N ILE A 88 -23.78 1.70 15.53
CA ILE A 88 -23.07 1.66 14.25
C ILE A 88 -23.60 0.51 13.43
N VAL A 89 -24.17 0.83 12.28
CA VAL A 89 -24.68 -0.14 11.31
C VAL A 89 -23.62 -0.33 10.23
N LEU A 90 -22.92 -1.46 10.25
CA LEU A 90 -21.94 -1.85 9.23
C LEU A 90 -22.65 -2.53 8.07
N VAL A 91 -22.44 -2.01 6.85
CA VAL A 91 -23.03 -2.55 5.63
C VAL A 91 -21.98 -3.36 4.88
N ASP A 92 -22.21 -4.67 4.70
CA ASP A 92 -21.49 -5.52 3.73
C ASP A 92 -19.95 -5.35 3.70
N VAL A 93 -19.28 -5.61 4.82
CA VAL A 93 -17.81 -5.59 4.91
C VAL A 93 -17.24 -6.97 4.50
N ASP A 94 -16.11 -6.97 3.78
CA ASP A 94 -15.35 -8.18 3.44
C ASP A 94 -14.89 -8.93 4.72
N GLU A 95 -15.01 -10.26 4.77
CA GLU A 95 -14.89 -11.11 5.98
C GLU A 95 -13.63 -10.81 6.83
N ALA A 96 -12.49 -10.55 6.20
CA ALA A 96 -11.23 -10.31 6.89
C ALA A 96 -11.15 -8.91 7.53
N ALA A 97 -11.57 -7.87 6.79
CA ALA A 97 -11.61 -6.49 7.30
C ALA A 97 -12.73 -6.30 8.34
N HIS A 98 -13.77 -7.13 8.26
CA HIS A 98 -14.92 -7.16 9.16
C HIS A 98 -14.51 -7.34 10.63
N SER A 99 -13.70 -8.36 10.91
CA SER A 99 -13.37 -8.75 12.29
C SER A 99 -12.57 -7.67 13.05
N SER A 100 -11.59 -7.04 12.38
CA SER A 100 -10.75 -6.01 13.00
C SER A 100 -11.53 -4.72 13.27
N LEU A 101 -12.42 -4.32 12.37
CA LEU A 101 -13.20 -3.09 12.51
C LEU A 101 -14.28 -3.24 13.60
N ILE A 102 -14.94 -4.41 13.66
CA ILE A 102 -15.90 -4.70 14.72
C ILE A 102 -15.22 -4.70 16.09
N ALA A 103 -14.07 -5.37 16.23
CA ALA A 103 -13.34 -5.39 17.49
C ALA A 103 -12.95 -3.97 17.93
N LEU A 104 -12.55 -3.12 16.98
CA LEU A 104 -12.24 -1.72 17.25
C LEU A 104 -13.47 -0.96 17.75
N LEU A 105 -14.60 -1.04 17.04
CA LEU A 105 -15.82 -0.32 17.40
C LEU A 105 -16.44 -0.82 18.72
N GLN A 106 -16.37 -2.12 18.99
CA GLN A 106 -16.80 -2.66 20.29
C GLN A 106 -15.90 -2.17 21.43
N SER A 107 -14.60 -1.98 21.18
CA SER A 107 -13.67 -1.45 22.19
C SER A 107 -13.93 0.02 22.55
N THR A 108 -14.61 0.78 21.67
CA THR A 108 -15.03 2.17 21.94
C THR A 108 -16.38 2.27 22.65
N GLY A 109 -17.04 1.14 22.90
CA GLY A 109 -18.35 1.05 23.56
C GLY A 109 -19.55 1.13 22.63
N ALA A 110 -19.36 1.18 21.30
CA ALA A 110 -20.46 1.26 20.35
C ALA A 110 -21.28 -0.05 20.25
N ASP A 111 -22.59 0.06 20.02
CA ASP A 111 -23.44 -1.08 19.64
C ASP A 111 -23.33 -1.31 18.13
N VAL A 112 -22.70 -2.41 17.73
CA VAL A 112 -22.39 -2.70 16.33
C VAL A 112 -23.40 -3.69 15.76
N LYS A 113 -24.10 -3.29 14.69
CA LYS A 113 -25.06 -4.12 13.95
C LYS A 113 -24.57 -4.35 12.54
N GLU A 114 -24.45 -5.61 12.15
CA GLU A 114 -24.12 -5.99 10.78
C GLU A 114 -25.38 -6.15 9.94
N VAL A 115 -25.37 -5.55 8.75
CA VAL A 115 -26.50 -5.58 7.83
C VAL A 115 -25.99 -5.85 6.42
N ASN A 116 -26.60 -6.82 5.73
CA ASN A 116 -26.30 -7.05 4.34
C ASN A 116 -26.85 -5.89 3.48
N ALA A 117 -26.14 -5.48 2.43
CA ALA A 117 -26.55 -4.41 1.53
C ALA A 117 -27.99 -4.56 1.00
N VAL A 118 -28.49 -5.79 0.85
CA VAL A 118 -29.86 -6.09 0.40
C VAL A 118 -30.91 -5.75 1.47
N HIS A 119 -30.59 -5.90 2.75
CA HIS A 119 -31.50 -5.65 3.88
C HIS A 119 -31.42 -4.21 4.41
N LEU A 120 -30.54 -3.38 3.86
CA LEU A 120 -30.37 -1.99 4.29
C LEU A 120 -31.66 -1.16 4.09
N ALA A 121 -32.46 -1.49 3.08
CA ALA A 121 -33.74 -0.84 2.79
C ALA A 121 -34.85 -1.16 3.80
N ASP A 122 -34.71 -2.25 4.56
CA ASP A 122 -35.70 -2.69 5.55
C ASP A 122 -35.53 -1.98 6.90
N ILE A 123 -34.42 -1.25 7.09
CA ILE A 123 -34.08 -0.59 8.35
C ILE A 123 -34.68 0.80 8.37
N THR A 124 -35.46 1.08 9.41
CA THR A 124 -35.95 2.44 9.65
C THR A 124 -34.78 3.32 10.09
N PRO A 125 -34.47 4.41 9.36
CA PRO A 125 -33.41 5.32 9.74
C PRO A 125 -33.74 5.99 11.08
N SER A 126 -32.80 5.91 12.01
CA SER A 126 -32.83 6.64 13.28
C SER A 126 -31.72 7.68 13.28
N ALA A 127 -31.94 8.81 13.94
CA ALA A 127 -30.92 9.87 14.08
C ALA A 127 -29.67 9.37 14.85
N ASP A 128 -29.84 8.35 15.69
CA ASP A 128 -28.77 7.77 16.51
C ASP A 128 -28.02 6.62 15.80
N HIS A 129 -28.43 6.28 14.57
CA HIS A 129 -27.77 5.27 13.75
C HIS A 129 -26.74 5.91 12.83
N VAL A 130 -25.50 5.42 12.89
CA VAL A 130 -24.48 5.74 11.90
C VAL A 130 -24.30 4.56 10.96
N TYR A 131 -24.53 4.79 9.68
CA TYR A 131 -24.40 3.78 8.64
C TYR A 131 -23.01 3.87 8.03
N VAL A 132 -22.22 2.82 8.22
CA VAL A 132 -20.83 2.72 7.74
C VAL A 132 -20.82 1.80 6.53
N VAL A 133 -20.45 2.35 5.39
CA VAL A 133 -20.40 1.64 4.11
C VAL A 133 -18.94 1.56 3.64
N PRO A 134 -18.34 0.36 3.57
CA PRO A 134 -17.05 0.16 2.96
C PRO A 134 -17.17 0.37 1.44
N LEU A 135 -16.30 1.20 0.89
CA LEU A 135 -16.21 1.42 -0.55
C LEU A 135 -15.19 0.45 -1.15
N THR A 136 -15.62 -0.22 -2.22
CA THR A 136 -14.76 -1.08 -3.05
C THR A 136 -14.30 -0.34 -4.29
N ASP A 137 -13.36 -0.93 -5.04
CA ASP A 137 -12.97 -0.40 -6.34
C ASP A 137 -14.15 -0.41 -7.32
N GLY A 138 -14.32 0.71 -8.05
CA GLY A 138 -15.40 0.92 -9.01
C GLY A 138 -16.54 1.78 -8.50
N ASP A 139 -17.59 1.89 -9.30
CA ASP A 139 -18.81 2.62 -8.94
C ASP A 139 -19.72 1.72 -8.07
N LEU A 140 -20.40 2.34 -7.11
CA LEU A 140 -21.37 1.65 -6.26
C LEU A 140 -22.49 1.03 -7.11
N PRO A 141 -22.94 -0.21 -6.80
CA PRO A 141 -24.11 -0.79 -7.44
C PRO A 141 -25.31 0.16 -7.38
N GLN A 142 -26.04 0.32 -8.48
CA GLN A 142 -27.14 1.28 -8.59
C GLN A 142 -28.21 1.10 -7.50
N ALA A 143 -28.48 -0.15 -7.09
CA ALA A 143 -29.41 -0.45 -6.00
C ALA A 143 -28.94 0.11 -4.65
N LEU A 144 -27.65 -0.04 -4.33
CA LEU A 144 -27.06 0.49 -3.09
C LEU A 144 -27.00 2.03 -3.14
N GLN A 145 -26.68 2.61 -4.29
CA GLN A 145 -26.68 4.06 -4.48
C GLN A 145 -28.08 4.67 -4.21
N GLN A 146 -29.15 4.04 -4.70
CA GLN A 146 -30.52 4.48 -4.42
C GLN A 146 -30.87 4.43 -2.93
N THR A 147 -30.49 3.34 -2.24
CA THR A 147 -30.71 3.21 -0.79
C THR A 147 -29.91 4.26 0.00
N ILE A 148 -28.64 4.49 -0.36
CA ILE A 148 -27.80 5.52 0.25
C ILE A 148 -28.43 6.91 0.10
N TYR A 149 -28.92 7.26 -1.10
CA TYR A 149 -29.59 8.54 -1.31
C TYR A 149 -30.90 8.67 -0.53
N ALA A 150 -31.67 7.59 -0.41
CA ALA A 150 -32.89 7.56 0.41
C ALA A 150 -32.55 7.77 1.90
N LEU A 151 -31.50 7.11 2.41
CA LEU A 151 -31.02 7.28 3.78
C LEU A 151 -30.51 8.71 4.03
N SER A 152 -29.73 9.27 3.11
CA SER A 152 -29.28 10.67 3.20
C SER A 152 -30.45 11.65 3.25
N THR A 153 -31.46 11.45 2.40
CA THR A 153 -32.66 12.30 2.36
C THR A 153 -33.50 12.18 3.64
N ALA A 154 -33.46 11.01 4.29
CA ALA A 154 -34.07 10.79 5.60
C ALA A 154 -33.28 11.41 6.77
N GLY A 155 -32.11 11.99 6.51
CA GLY A 155 -31.24 12.59 7.52
C GLY A 155 -30.40 11.58 8.30
N ALA A 156 -30.17 10.39 7.74
CA ALA A 156 -29.30 9.39 8.36
C ALA A 156 -27.83 9.82 8.28
N ASN A 157 -27.06 9.51 9.33
CA ASN A 157 -25.62 9.76 9.35
C ASN A 157 -24.92 8.69 8.51
N LEU A 158 -24.35 9.10 7.38
CA LEU A 158 -23.64 8.21 6.46
C LEU A 158 -22.13 8.39 6.60
N SER A 159 -21.42 7.28 6.74
CA SER A 159 -19.97 7.24 6.71
C SER A 159 -19.47 6.24 5.67
N PHE A 160 -18.45 6.64 4.92
CA PHE A 160 -17.80 5.83 3.90
C PHE A 160 -16.34 5.60 4.26
N ILE A 161 -15.90 4.34 4.17
CA ILE A 161 -14.53 3.95 4.52
C ILE A 161 -13.90 3.09 3.43
N TRP A 162 -12.59 3.17 3.24
CA TRP A 162 -11.84 2.24 2.38
C TRP A 162 -10.42 2.04 2.91
N ASP A 163 -9.76 0.98 2.44
CA ASP A 163 -8.38 0.64 2.84
C ASP A 163 -7.33 1.25 1.90
N THR A 164 -6.05 1.08 2.24
CA THR A 164 -4.91 1.54 1.45
C THR A 164 -4.79 0.87 0.08
N ALA A 165 -5.38 -0.31 -0.11
CA ALA A 165 -5.32 -1.05 -1.36
C ALA A 165 -6.35 -0.57 -2.39
N ARG A 166 -7.41 0.11 -1.93
CA ARG A 166 -8.56 0.53 -2.72
C ARG A 166 -8.55 2.04 -3.01
N GLY A 167 -9.05 2.41 -4.18
CA GLY A 167 -9.17 3.80 -4.64
C GLY A 167 -10.56 4.08 -5.20
N PRO A 168 -11.60 4.12 -4.34
CA PRO A 168 -12.98 4.16 -4.80
C PRO A 168 -13.33 5.47 -5.50
N SER A 169 -14.32 5.41 -6.38
CA SER A 169 -14.91 6.60 -7.00
C SER A 169 -15.79 7.31 -5.97
N LEU A 170 -15.38 8.49 -5.53
CA LEU A 170 -16.15 9.33 -4.59
C LEU A 170 -17.23 10.16 -5.30
N GLY A 171 -17.34 10.07 -6.62
CA GLY A 171 -18.28 10.84 -7.42
C GLY A 171 -19.73 10.41 -7.17
N GLY A 172 -20.60 11.38 -6.85
CA GLY A 172 -22.04 11.10 -6.67
C GLY A 172 -22.38 10.47 -5.32
N LEU A 173 -21.55 10.67 -4.30
CA LEU A 173 -21.91 10.40 -2.91
C LEU A 173 -22.64 11.62 -2.32
N PRO A 174 -23.65 11.41 -1.45
CA PRO A 174 -24.27 12.49 -0.69
C PRO A 174 -23.30 13.09 0.34
N GLU A 175 -23.67 14.21 0.95
CA GLU A 175 -22.93 14.79 2.07
C GLU A 175 -22.80 13.75 3.20
N SER A 176 -21.57 13.41 3.55
CA SER A 176 -21.24 12.27 4.39
C SER A 176 -19.84 12.41 4.98
N PHE A 177 -19.52 11.52 5.91
CA PHE A 177 -18.19 11.42 6.52
C PHE A 177 -17.35 10.37 5.80
N LEU A 178 -16.23 10.76 5.18
CA LEU A 178 -15.40 9.84 4.41
C LEU A 178 -14.03 9.68 5.05
N VAL A 179 -13.57 8.44 5.19
CA VAL A 179 -12.25 8.13 5.75
C VAL A 179 -11.49 7.17 4.85
N ASP A 180 -10.29 7.57 4.45
CA ASP A 180 -9.36 6.70 3.73
C ASP A 180 -8.48 5.88 4.67
N ASN A 181 -7.90 4.80 4.12
CA ASN A 181 -6.84 4.01 4.75
C ASN A 181 -7.24 3.47 6.14
N ILE A 182 -8.46 2.96 6.28
CA ILE A 182 -9.03 2.46 7.55
C ILE A 182 -8.25 1.28 8.15
N ASP A 183 -7.42 0.62 7.36
CA ASP A 183 -6.49 -0.43 7.78
C ASP A 183 -5.28 0.13 8.56
N THR A 184 -5.03 1.43 8.50
CA THR A 184 -3.93 2.10 9.21
C THR A 184 -4.37 2.66 10.57
N ALA A 185 -3.42 2.85 11.50
CA ALA A 185 -3.69 3.46 12.80
C ALA A 185 -4.32 4.87 12.69
N TRP A 186 -3.87 5.66 11.71
CA TRP A 186 -4.37 7.00 11.47
C TRP A 186 -5.78 7.02 10.89
N GLY A 187 -6.09 6.13 9.94
CA GLY A 187 -7.44 5.97 9.39
C GLY A 187 -8.43 5.56 10.47
N LYS A 188 -8.08 4.57 11.31
CA LYS A 188 -8.88 4.17 12.49
C LYS A 188 -9.13 5.34 13.44
N MET A 189 -8.11 6.15 13.70
CA MET A 189 -8.23 7.32 14.57
C MET A 189 -9.10 8.41 13.97
N ALA A 190 -8.88 8.77 12.70
CA ALA A 190 -9.71 9.73 11.98
C ALA A 190 -11.17 9.30 11.99
N PHE A 191 -11.42 8.01 11.76
CA PHE A 191 -12.75 7.42 11.81
C PHE A 191 -13.41 7.57 13.18
N ILE A 192 -12.79 7.10 14.26
CA ILE A 192 -13.36 7.21 15.61
C ILE A 192 -13.59 8.67 15.98
N LEU A 193 -12.60 9.56 15.74
CA LEU A 193 -12.73 10.98 16.05
C LEU A 193 -13.87 11.64 15.28
N GLY A 194 -14.01 11.32 13.99
CA GLY A 194 -15.09 11.88 13.18
C GLY A 194 -16.47 11.38 13.60
N LEU A 195 -16.59 10.09 13.98
CA LEU A 195 -17.83 9.56 14.54
C LEU A 195 -18.21 10.24 15.86
N THR A 196 -17.25 10.46 16.76
CA THR A 196 -17.51 11.17 18.03
C THR A 196 -17.90 12.64 17.84
N ARG A 197 -17.40 13.29 16.78
CA ARG A 197 -17.65 14.72 16.50
C ARG A 197 -18.85 14.97 15.58
N GLY A 198 -19.39 13.92 14.94
CA GLY A 198 -20.38 14.08 13.87
C GLY A 198 -19.81 14.86 12.67
N SER A 199 -18.54 14.62 12.35
CA SER A 199 -17.83 15.36 11.31
C SER A 199 -18.28 14.95 9.91
N HIS A 200 -18.15 15.86 8.96
CA HIS A 200 -18.49 15.64 7.54
C HIS A 200 -17.28 15.99 6.66
N GLY A 201 -17.22 15.41 5.46
CA GLY A 201 -16.12 15.57 4.52
C GLY A 201 -15.11 14.42 4.54
N HIS A 202 -14.13 14.49 3.65
CA HIS A 202 -13.09 13.46 3.48
C HIS A 202 -11.88 13.74 4.36
N TYR A 203 -11.50 12.77 5.18
CA TYR A 203 -10.31 12.81 6.03
C TYR A 203 -9.40 11.59 5.81
N GLY A 204 -8.12 11.80 6.04
CA GLY A 204 -7.09 10.80 5.87
C GLY A 204 -5.88 11.35 5.10
N SER A 205 -5.12 10.48 4.44
CA SER A 205 -3.85 10.82 3.81
C SER A 205 -3.89 10.91 2.29
N GLN A 206 -5.05 10.69 1.64
CA GLN A 206 -5.18 10.83 0.20
C GLN A 206 -5.37 12.30 -0.24
N LYS A 207 -5.08 12.59 -1.52
CA LYS A 207 -5.02 13.97 -2.05
C LYS A 207 -6.33 14.78 -1.94
N GLN A 208 -7.48 14.11 -1.82
CA GLN A 208 -8.79 14.75 -1.72
C GLN A 208 -9.23 15.00 -0.26
N ALA A 209 -8.44 14.55 0.71
CA ALA A 209 -8.73 14.75 2.12
C ALA A 209 -8.58 16.22 2.52
N LEU A 210 -9.53 16.70 3.31
CA LEU A 210 -9.51 18.01 3.96
C LEU A 210 -8.39 18.12 4.99
N GLY A 211 -8.01 17.00 5.60
CA GLY A 211 -6.92 16.85 6.55
C GLY A 211 -6.81 15.42 7.06
N LEU A 212 -5.78 15.16 7.87
CA LEU A 212 -5.57 13.82 8.47
C LEU A 212 -6.66 13.46 9.50
N PHE A 213 -7.14 14.44 10.26
CA PHE A 213 -8.16 14.25 11.28
C PHE A 213 -9.24 15.33 11.18
N PRO A 214 -10.49 15.00 11.51
CA PRO A 214 -11.60 15.93 11.61
C PRO A 214 -11.56 16.83 12.85
#